data_AF-A0A7L3N6H6-F1
#
_entry.id   AF-A0A7L3N6H6-F1
#
_cell.length_a   1.000
_cell.length_b   1.000
_cell.length_c   1.000
_cell.angle_alpha   90.00
_cell.angle_beta   90.00
_cell.angle_gamma   90.00
#
_symmetry.space_group_name_H-M   'P 1'
#
loop_
_entity.id
_entity.type
_entity.pdbx_description
1 polymer ?
#
loop_
_entity_poly.entity_id
_entity_poly.type
_entity_poly.pdbx_seq_one_letter_code
_entity_poly.pdbx_strand_id
1 'polypeptide(L)'
;SIASADMDLNQLEAFLTAQTKKQGGITSDQAAVIAKFWKNHRVKIHESLISQSRWDNVLKNMNWRVDLKSQSRHVDQINTPVAIIEMELGRKGQ
;
A
#
# COMPACT_ATOMS: atom_id res chain seq x y z
N SER A 1 -12.06 -5.48 8.57
CA SER A 1 -12.38 -6.87 8.17
C SER A 1 -12.70 -7.00 6.69
N ILE A 2 -13.81 -6.43 6.17
CA ILE A 2 -14.16 -6.58 4.74
C ILE A 2 -13.13 -5.91 3.82
N ALA A 3 -12.92 -4.60 4.00
CA ALA A 3 -12.02 -3.83 3.13
C ALA A 3 -10.54 -4.23 3.29
N SER A 4 -10.11 -4.51 4.51
CA SER A 4 -8.74 -4.96 4.81
C SER A 4 -8.40 -6.33 4.21
N ALA A 5 -9.39 -7.21 4.04
CA ALA A 5 -9.22 -8.53 3.44
C ALA A 5 -9.57 -8.55 1.94
N ASP A 6 -9.92 -7.40 1.36
CA ASP A 6 -10.34 -7.24 -0.04
C ASP A 6 -11.38 -8.28 -0.51
N MET A 7 -12.34 -8.61 0.37
CA MET A 7 -13.23 -9.76 0.19
C MET A 7 -13.94 -9.76 -1.17
N ASP A 8 -13.98 -10.92 -1.83
CA ASP A 8 -14.85 -11.15 -2.99
C ASP A 8 -16.32 -11.33 -2.56
N LEU A 9 -17.23 -11.46 -3.53
CA LEU A 9 -18.67 -11.56 -3.25
C LEU A 9 -19.03 -12.82 -2.44
N ASN A 10 -18.38 -13.95 -2.70
CA ASN A 10 -18.65 -15.20 -1.99
C ASN A 10 -18.16 -15.11 -0.54
N GLN A 11 -16.96 -14.55 -0.35
CA GLN A 11 -16.38 -14.31 0.97
C GLN A 11 -17.23 -13.32 1.78
N LEU A 12 -17.72 -12.25 1.14
CA LEU A 12 -18.60 -11.28 1.77
C LEU A 12 -19.92 -11.91 2.20
N GLU A 13 -20.57 -12.69 1.35
CA GLU A 13 -21.84 -13.35 1.66
C GLU A 13 -21.68 -14.32 2.84
N ALA A 14 -20.62 -15.13 2.83
CA ALA A 14 -20.30 -16.02 3.95
C ALA A 14 -20.06 -15.24 5.25
N PHE A 15 -19.30 -14.15 5.17
CA PHE A 15 -19.02 -13.28 6.32
C PHE A 15 -20.30 -12.64 6.88
N LEU A 16 -21.14 -12.05 6.04
CA LEU A 16 -22.38 -11.41 6.46
C LEU A 16 -23.38 -12.43 7.02
N THR A 17 -23.46 -13.62 6.44
CA THR A 17 -24.29 -14.72 6.97
C THR A 17 -23.84 -15.16 8.36
N ALA A 18 -22.53 -15.17 8.63
CA ALA A 18 -22.02 -15.43 9.97
C ALA A 18 -22.37 -14.29 10.95
N GLN A 19 -22.35 -13.04 10.48
CA GLN A 19 -22.70 -11.88 11.32
C GLN A 19 -24.18 -11.80 11.67
N THR A 20 -25.09 -12.26 10.80
CA THR A 20 -26.54 -12.27 11.11
C THR A 20 -26.94 -13.39 12.07
N LYS A 21 -26.18 -14.48 12.12
CA LYS A 21 -26.41 -15.60 13.04
C LYS A 21 -25.81 -15.39 14.44
N LYS A 22 -24.94 -14.40 14.60
CA LYS A 22 -24.28 -14.12 15.87
C LYS A 22 -25.23 -13.42 16.84
N GLN A 23 -25.19 -13.81 18.13
CA GLN A 23 -25.95 -13.11 19.18
C GLN A 23 -25.42 -11.66 19.33
N GLY A 24 -26.31 -10.67 19.22
CA GLY A 24 -25.91 -9.26 19.15
C GLY A 24 -25.26 -8.86 17.81
N GLY A 25 -25.44 -9.69 16.77
CA GLY A 25 -25.00 -9.43 15.41
C GLY A 25 -25.86 -8.42 14.66
N ILE A 26 -25.63 -8.31 13.36
CA ILE A 26 -26.35 -7.37 12.49
C ILE A 26 -27.65 -7.98 11.98
N THR A 27 -28.64 -7.15 11.66
CA THR A 27 -29.89 -7.62 11.06
C THR A 27 -29.69 -7.98 9.57
N SER A 28 -30.64 -8.75 9.02
CA SER A 28 -30.64 -9.07 7.58
C SER A 28 -30.64 -7.82 6.69
N ASP A 29 -31.41 -6.80 7.08
CA ASP A 29 -31.50 -5.55 6.32
C ASP A 29 -30.17 -4.78 6.36
N GLN A 30 -29.50 -4.74 7.53
CA GLN A 30 -28.17 -4.14 7.65
C GLN A 30 -27.15 -4.89 6.79
N ALA A 31 -27.18 -6.23 6.80
CA ALA A 31 -26.32 -7.05 5.96
C ALA A 31 -26.56 -6.77 4.46
N ALA A 32 -27.81 -6.64 4.03
CA ALA A 32 -28.14 -6.33 2.64
C ALA A 32 -27.61 -4.95 2.20
N VAL A 33 -27.71 -3.93 3.06
CA VAL A 33 -27.16 -2.60 2.78
C VAL A 33 -25.63 -2.64 2.69
N ILE A 34 -24.95 -3.35 3.60
CA ILE A 34 -23.49 -3.52 3.58
C ILE A 34 -23.05 -4.25 2.31
N ALA A 35 -23.75 -5.33 1.94
CA ALA A 35 -23.47 -6.11 0.73
C ALA A 35 -23.58 -5.23 -0.52
N LYS A 36 -24.66 -4.45 -0.62
CA LYS A 36 -24.89 -3.51 -1.74
C LYS A 36 -23.82 -2.43 -1.80
N PHE A 37 -23.46 -1.84 -0.65
CA PHE A 37 -22.40 -0.84 -0.58
C PHE A 37 -21.06 -1.40 -1.05
N TRP A 38 -20.64 -2.56 -0.52
CA TRP A 38 -19.39 -3.19 -0.91
C TRP A 38 -19.37 -3.54 -2.40
N LYS A 39 -20.43 -4.17 -2.91
CA LYS A 39 -20.55 -4.53 -4.33
C LYS A 39 -20.39 -3.32 -5.26
N ASN A 40 -20.97 -2.18 -4.89
CA ASN A 40 -20.95 -0.98 -5.72
C ASN A 40 -19.65 -0.17 -5.60
N HIS A 41 -18.93 -0.27 -4.47
CA HIS A 41 -17.82 0.61 -4.16
C HIS A 41 -16.47 -0.08 -3.94
N ARG A 42 -16.40 -1.43 -4.00
CA ARG A 42 -15.17 -2.21 -3.76
C ARG A 42 -13.94 -1.63 -4.47
N VAL A 43 -14.04 -1.35 -5.76
CA VAL A 43 -12.92 -0.83 -6.56
C VAL A 43 -12.43 0.52 -6.03
N LYS A 44 -13.35 1.47 -5.77
CA LYS A 44 -12.99 2.79 -5.22
C LYS A 44 -12.39 2.70 -3.82
N ILE A 45 -12.92 1.81 -2.98
CA ILE A 45 -12.39 1.59 -1.63
C ILE A 45 -10.98 1.00 -1.71
N HIS A 46 -10.77 0.01 -2.59
CA HIS A 46 -9.47 -0.61 -2.83
C HIS A 46 -8.44 0.43 -3.32
N GLU A 47 -8.79 1.23 -4.32
CA GLU A 47 -7.94 2.32 -4.81
C GLU A 47 -7.59 3.34 -3.72
N SER A 48 -8.58 3.75 -2.91
CA SER A 48 -8.36 4.67 -1.79
C SER A 48 -7.42 4.08 -0.76
N LEU A 49 -7.56 2.80 -0.41
CA LEU A 49 -6.68 2.11 0.54
C LEU A 49 -5.25 1.98 0.01
N ILE A 50 -5.09 1.65 -1.28
CA ILE A 50 -3.76 1.64 -1.93
C ILE A 50 -3.15 3.04 -1.89
N SER A 51 -3.92 4.07 -2.22
CA SER A 51 -3.41 5.45 -2.23
C SER A 51 -2.93 5.88 -0.85
N GLN A 52 -3.60 5.48 0.22
CA GLN A 52 -3.23 5.83 1.60
C GLN A 52 -2.10 4.95 2.16
N SER A 53 -1.95 3.73 1.67
CA SER A 53 -0.90 2.80 2.10
C SER A 53 0.47 3.06 1.44
N ARG A 54 0.53 3.92 0.42
CA ARG A 54 1.77 4.24 -0.30
C ARG A 54 2.49 5.40 0.38
N TRP A 55 3.55 5.07 1.12
CA TRP A 55 4.47 6.06 1.69
C TRP A 55 5.30 6.72 0.58
N ASP A 56 5.35 8.06 0.58
CA ASP A 56 6.19 8.93 -0.26
C ASP A 56 6.55 8.34 -1.65
N ASN A 57 5.50 8.04 -2.42
CA ASN A 57 5.61 7.28 -3.67
C ASN A 57 5.99 8.12 -4.90
N VAL A 58 6.45 9.36 -4.70
CA VAL A 58 6.88 10.27 -5.76
C VAL A 58 8.36 10.59 -5.56
N LEU A 59 9.17 10.43 -6.61
CA LEU A 59 10.53 10.96 -6.63
C LEU A 59 10.47 12.47 -6.89
N LYS A 60 10.86 13.26 -5.88
CA LYS A 60 10.90 14.72 -5.95
C LYS A 60 12.18 15.21 -6.61
N ASN A 61 13.31 14.62 -6.22
CA ASN A 61 14.62 14.99 -6.73
C ASN A 61 15.57 13.79 -6.77
N MET A 62 16.53 13.85 -7.67
CA MET A 62 17.64 12.89 -7.76
C MET A 62 18.93 13.64 -8.05
N ASN A 63 19.80 13.70 -7.04
CA ASN A 63 21.16 14.19 -7.21
C ASN A 63 22.11 13.01 -7.29
N TRP A 64 23.19 13.15 -8.05
CA TRP A 64 24.23 12.13 -8.09
C TRP A 64 25.60 12.78 -8.25
N ARG A 65 26.62 12.08 -7.76
CA ARG A 65 28.01 12.39 -8.03
C ARG A 65 28.82 11.12 -8.17
N VAL A 66 29.93 11.23 -8.89
CA VAL A 66 30.90 10.16 -9.04
C VAL A 66 32.18 10.57 -8.32
N ASP A 67 32.58 9.74 -7.36
CA ASP A 67 33.77 9.91 -6.55
C ASP A 67 34.79 8.82 -6.90
N LEU A 68 36.04 9.02 -6.48
CA LEU A 68 37.09 7.99 -6.50
C LEU A 68 37.40 7.57 -5.06
N LYS A 69 37.49 6.26 -4.81
CA LYS A 69 37.92 5.77 -3.49
C LYS A 69 39.37 6.13 -3.23
N SER A 70 39.62 7.00 -2.24
CA SER A 70 40.97 7.41 -1.84
C SER A 70 41.65 6.45 -0.86
N GLN A 71 40.89 5.64 -0.13
CA GLN A 71 41.40 4.61 0.79
C GLN A 71 40.56 3.34 0.71
N SER A 72 41.23 2.19 0.68
CA SER A 72 40.60 0.87 0.79
C SER A 72 41.52 -0.11 1.51
N ARG A 73 40.94 -1.17 2.08
CA ARG A 73 41.69 -2.27 2.72
C ARG A 73 42.50 -3.09 1.71
N HIS A 74 42.13 -3.05 0.44
CA HIS A 74 42.84 -3.70 -0.65
C HIS A 74 43.25 -2.65 -1.69
N VAL A 75 44.52 -2.67 -2.12
CA VAL A 75 45.16 -1.63 -2.95
C VAL A 75 44.53 -1.54 -4.34
N ASP A 76 44.03 -2.66 -4.86
CA ASP A 76 43.28 -2.77 -6.12
C ASP A 76 41.92 -2.03 -6.11
N GLN A 77 41.42 -1.66 -4.93
CA GLN A 77 40.18 -0.90 -4.77
C GLN A 77 40.41 0.61 -4.57
N ILE A 78 41.65 1.08 -4.66
CA ILE A 78 42.00 2.50 -4.67
C ILE A 78 41.77 3.04 -6.11
N ASN A 79 41.27 4.27 -6.23
CA ASN A 79 40.88 4.90 -7.50
C ASN A 79 39.76 4.17 -8.27
N THR A 80 39.02 3.28 -7.63
CA THR A 80 37.80 2.72 -8.23
C THR A 80 36.69 3.78 -8.23
N PRO A 81 36.00 4.02 -9.35
CA PRO A 81 34.88 4.96 -9.41
C PRO A 81 33.70 4.44 -8.57
N VAL A 82 33.08 5.35 -7.83
CA VAL A 82 31.88 5.09 -7.01
C VAL A 82 30.83 6.13 -7.34
N ALA A 83 29.60 5.69 -7.56
CA ALA A 83 28.45 6.59 -7.66
C ALA A 83 27.79 6.73 -6.30
N ILE A 84 27.52 7.97 -5.89
CA ILE A 84 26.64 8.30 -4.77
C ILE A 84 25.38 8.90 -5.35
N ILE A 85 24.24 8.35 -4.97
CA ILE A 85 22.92 8.78 -5.44
C ILE A 85 22.13 9.22 -4.21
N GLU A 86 21.61 10.43 -4.26
CA GLU A 86 20.68 10.98 -3.29
C GLU A 86 19.31 11.09 -3.95
N MET A 87 18.30 10.46 -3.35
CA MET A 87 16.92 10.49 -3.81
C MET A 87 16.05 11.15 -2.77
N GLU A 88 15.33 12.20 -3.16
CA GLU A 88 14.31 12.82 -2.33
C GLU A 88 12.95 12.25 -2.72
N LEU A 89 12.26 11.63 -1.77
CA LEU A 89 10.93 11.06 -1.95
C LEU A 89 9.87 11.96 -1.30
N GLY A 90 8.65 11.96 -1.84
CA GLY A 90 7.53 12.65 -1.22
C GLY A 90 6.17 12.20 -1.73
N ARG A 91 5.12 12.93 -1.33
CA ARG A 91 3.72 12.57 -1.61
C ARG A 91 3.22 13.28 -2.87
N LYS A 92 2.29 12.63 -3.57
CA LYS A 92 1.59 13.24 -4.71
C LYS A 92 0.75 14.43 -4.24
N GLY A 93 1.10 15.64 -4.68
CA GLY A 93 0.35 16.88 -4.38
C GLY A 93 0.93 17.76 -3.25
N GLN A 94 2.14 17.45 -2.75
CA GLN A 94 2.94 18.30 -1.86
C GLN A 94 4.35 18.48 -2.42
#